data_AF-D3VJA8-F1
#
_entry.id   AF-D3VJA8-F1
#
_cell.length_a   1.000
_cell.length_b   1.000
_cell.length_c   1.000
_cell.angle_alpha   90.00
_cell.angle_beta   90.00
_cell.angle_gamma   90.00
#
_symmetry.space_group_name_H-M   'P 1'
#
loop_
_entity.id
_entity.type
_entity.pdbx_description
1 polymer ?
#
loop_
_entity_poly.entity_id
_entity_poly.type
_entity_poly.pdbx_seq_one_letter_code
_entity_poly.pdbx_strand_id
1 'polypeptide(L)'
;MEMSSYENSTKKTASYQHGKWFEEGHGRAFVGFTESLVVLSHATLENIAFKVMPFSDNTERNTLFYADIVGVYPKKNRTDKELSKIKELANVMASKDYMVSISRPVSGLLQGSESNPQYLMPVRKSIFAELGREYPIYNKMKMIVENSSPVLFTLNAQGKTWINKIHPDLLSAIRNDFSCEILP
;
A
#
# COMPACT_ATOMS: atom_id res chain seq x y z
N MET A 1 19.37 10.13 17.46
CA MET A 1 19.06 10.33 16.03
C MET A 1 19.69 9.17 15.30
N GLU A 2 18.94 8.11 15.00
CA GLU A 2 19.49 7.00 14.22
C GLU A 2 19.79 7.53 12.82
N MET A 3 21.06 7.47 12.40
CA MET A 3 21.45 7.86 11.04
C MET A 3 20.74 6.94 10.03
N SER A 4 20.40 7.48 8.87
CA SER A 4 19.89 6.72 7.73
C SER A 4 20.96 5.72 7.28
N SER A 5 20.83 4.48 7.73
CA SER A 5 21.74 3.39 7.39
C SER A 5 20.96 2.22 6.80
N TYR A 6 21.66 1.39 6.03
CA TYR A 6 21.10 0.12 5.57
C TYR A 6 20.55 -0.73 6.74
N GLU A 7 21.32 -0.85 7.83
CA GLU A 7 20.94 -1.71 8.96
C GLU A 7 19.70 -1.18 9.69
N ASN A 8 19.60 0.13 9.91
CA ASN A 8 18.42 0.73 10.54
C ASN A 8 17.20 0.65 9.62
N SER A 9 17.38 0.85 8.31
CA SER A 9 16.30 0.87 7.32
C SER A 9 15.73 -0.51 7.00
N THR A 10 16.54 -1.57 7.12
CA THR A 10 16.15 -2.96 6.83
C THR A 10 15.84 -3.77 8.09
N LYS A 11 15.98 -3.19 9.28
CA LYS A 11 15.65 -3.84 10.54
C LYS A 11 14.18 -4.25 10.53
N LYS A 12 13.92 -5.51 10.91
CA LYS A 12 12.54 -5.99 11.06
C LYS A 12 11.85 -5.19 12.16
N THR A 13 10.78 -4.48 11.79
CA THR A 13 9.95 -3.69 12.70
C THR A 13 8.52 -4.23 12.75
N ALA A 14 7.72 -3.71 13.68
CA ALA A 14 6.28 -3.98 13.70
C ALA A 14 5.60 -3.36 12.47
N SER A 15 4.42 -3.89 12.09
CA SER A 15 3.63 -3.31 11.00
C SER A 15 3.39 -1.82 11.22
N TYR A 16 3.56 -1.02 10.15
CA TYR A 16 3.35 0.42 10.13
C TYR A 16 4.23 1.23 11.10
N GLN A 17 5.34 0.66 11.59
CA GLN A 17 6.22 1.33 12.57
C GLN A 17 6.71 2.69 12.07
N HIS A 18 7.04 2.82 10.79
CA HIS A 18 7.50 4.10 10.22
C HIS A 18 6.39 5.17 10.22
N GLY A 19 5.13 4.78 10.09
CA GLY A 19 3.99 5.70 10.26
C GLY A 19 3.86 6.18 11.71
N LYS A 20 4.07 5.27 12.69
CA LYS A 20 4.07 5.64 14.11
C LYS A 20 5.21 6.59 14.46
N TRP A 21 6.41 6.32 13.95
CA TRP A 21 7.55 7.21 14.15
C TRP A 21 7.28 8.60 13.58
N PHE A 22 6.65 8.68 12.40
CA PHE A 22 6.25 9.96 11.82
C PHE A 22 5.22 10.70 12.69
N GLU A 23 4.22 10.01 13.25
CA GLU A 23 3.27 10.56 14.24
C GLU A 23 3.99 11.10 15.48
N GLU A 24 5.02 10.41 15.96
CA GLU A 24 5.85 10.79 17.11
C GLU A 24 6.81 11.96 16.80
N GLY A 25 6.80 12.48 15.57
CA GLY A 25 7.64 13.60 15.13
C GLY A 25 9.04 13.20 14.67
N HIS A 26 9.28 11.91 14.42
CA HIS A 26 10.54 11.43 13.86
C HIS A 26 10.55 11.60 12.33
N GLY A 27 11.62 12.23 11.83
CA GLY A 27 11.78 12.50 10.40
C GLY A 27 10.96 13.70 9.93
N ARG A 28 11.37 14.30 8.81
CA ARG A 28 10.68 15.45 8.20
C ARG A 28 9.59 15.03 7.21
N ALA A 29 9.73 13.84 6.65
CA ALA A 29 8.82 13.26 5.66
C ALA A 29 8.85 11.74 5.79
N PHE A 30 7.77 11.11 5.35
CA PHE A 30 7.62 9.65 5.33
C PHE A 30 7.14 9.20 3.94
N VAL A 31 7.80 8.18 3.40
CA VAL A 31 7.39 7.49 2.17
C VAL A 31 6.93 6.10 2.55
N GLY A 32 5.68 5.79 2.22
CA GLY A 32 5.09 4.49 2.48
C GLY A 32 3.76 4.34 1.74
N PHE A 33 3.18 3.15 1.86
CA PHE A 33 1.86 2.88 1.30
C PHE A 33 0.75 3.58 2.09
N THR A 34 -0.40 3.78 1.45
CA THR A 34 -1.52 4.55 2.02
C THR A 34 -2.10 3.92 3.27
N GLU A 35 -2.02 2.60 3.44
CA GLU A 35 -2.46 1.92 4.65
C GLU A 35 -1.64 2.29 5.90
N SER A 36 -0.45 2.88 5.74
CA SER A 36 0.33 3.39 6.87
C SER A 36 -0.37 4.57 7.56
N LEU A 37 -1.37 5.19 6.93
CA LEU A 37 -2.17 6.26 7.53
C LEU A 37 -3.05 5.75 8.69
N VAL A 38 -3.27 4.44 8.81
CA VAL A 38 -4.12 3.84 9.86
C VAL A 38 -3.61 4.13 11.27
N VAL A 39 -2.31 4.35 11.44
CA VAL A 39 -1.68 4.58 12.74
C VAL A 39 -1.54 6.06 13.11
N LEU A 40 -1.95 6.99 12.24
CA LEU A 40 -1.87 8.42 12.48
C LEU A 40 -3.11 8.92 13.23
N SER A 41 -2.96 9.92 14.09
CA SER A 41 -4.11 10.54 14.76
C SER A 41 -4.97 11.35 13.78
N HIS A 42 -6.24 11.62 14.13
CA HIS A 42 -7.08 12.53 13.36
C HIS A 42 -6.43 13.90 13.17
N ALA A 43 -5.82 14.44 14.23
CA ALA A 43 -5.11 15.72 14.18
C ALA A 43 -3.98 15.70 13.15
N THR A 44 -3.20 14.62 13.08
CA THR A 44 -2.17 14.47 12.05
C THR A 44 -2.78 14.32 10.66
N LEU A 45 -3.80 13.48 10.49
CA LEU A 45 -4.45 13.25 9.19
C LEU A 45 -5.03 14.53 8.56
N GLU A 46 -5.51 15.45 9.39
CA GLU A 46 -5.99 16.77 8.95
C GLU A 46 -4.84 17.68 8.46
N ASN A 47 -3.65 17.56 9.06
CA ASN A 47 -2.53 18.45 8.84
C ASN A 47 -1.46 17.90 7.86
N ILE A 48 -1.58 16.67 7.39
CA ILE A 48 -0.66 16.10 6.39
C ILE A 48 -1.11 16.36 4.95
N ALA A 49 -0.10 16.57 4.11
CA ALA A 49 -0.21 16.42 2.66
C ALA A 49 0.44 15.09 2.24
N PHE A 50 -0.14 14.42 1.27
CA PHE A 50 0.49 13.26 0.62
C PHE A 50 0.33 13.36 -0.89
N LYS A 51 1.35 12.86 -1.60
CA LYS A 51 1.45 12.90 -3.06
C LYS A 51 2.20 11.67 -3.56
N VAL A 52 2.06 11.39 -4.85
CA VAL A 52 2.96 10.47 -5.53
C VAL A 52 4.34 11.10 -5.61
N MET A 53 5.37 10.34 -5.27
CA MET A 53 6.77 10.73 -5.41
C MET A 53 7.37 9.98 -6.62
N PRO A 54 7.68 10.67 -7.73
CA PRO A 54 8.33 10.03 -8.86
C PRO A 54 9.77 9.66 -8.49
N PHE A 55 10.26 8.53 -9.02
CA PHE A 55 11.65 8.09 -8.83
C PHE A 55 12.66 8.83 -9.73
N SER A 56 12.18 9.62 -10.69
CA SER A 56 13.03 10.45 -11.55
C SER A 56 12.26 11.66 -12.06
N ASP A 57 12.98 12.63 -12.62
CA ASP A 57 12.40 13.84 -13.23
C ASP A 57 11.69 13.57 -14.57
N ASN A 58 11.63 12.31 -15.01
CA ASN A 58 10.94 11.94 -16.23
C ASN A 58 9.42 11.94 -16.01
N THR A 59 8.76 12.97 -16.54
CA THR A 59 7.31 13.19 -16.44
C THR A 59 6.49 12.36 -17.44
N GLU A 60 7.12 11.65 -18.37
CA GLU A 60 6.44 10.82 -19.37
C GLU A 60 6.06 9.42 -18.85
N ARG A 61 6.49 9.07 -17.63
CA ARG A 61 6.24 7.74 -17.07
C ARG A 61 4.92 7.67 -16.31
N ASN A 62 4.18 6.61 -16.59
CA ASN A 62 2.96 6.27 -15.86
C ASN A 62 3.25 5.96 -14.39
N THR A 63 2.31 6.33 -13.51
CA THR A 63 2.40 5.98 -12.09
C THR A 63 2.09 4.50 -11.91
N LEU A 64 2.98 3.78 -11.25
CA LEU A 64 2.83 2.35 -11.01
C LEU A 64 2.05 2.10 -9.72
N PHE A 65 1.06 1.21 -9.78
CA PHE A 65 0.29 0.77 -8.62
C PHE A 65 0.38 -0.75 -8.48
N TYR A 66 0.55 -1.24 -7.26
CA TYR A 66 0.28 -2.64 -6.95
C TYR A 66 -1.24 -2.85 -6.88
N ALA A 67 -1.70 -4.04 -7.29
CA ALA A 67 -3.09 -4.43 -7.08
C ALA A 67 -3.16 -5.88 -6.62
N ASP A 68 -3.92 -6.10 -5.55
CA ASP A 68 -4.30 -7.43 -5.10
C ASP A 68 -5.56 -7.87 -5.85
N ILE A 69 -5.43 -8.95 -6.63
CA ILE A 69 -6.46 -9.39 -7.57
C ILE A 69 -7.02 -10.75 -7.13
N VAL A 70 -8.34 -10.87 -7.11
CA VAL A 70 -9.03 -12.15 -6.87
C VAL A 70 -8.92 -13.03 -8.12
N GLY A 71 -8.07 -14.05 -8.05
CA GLY A 71 -7.90 -15.06 -9.10
C GLY A 71 -8.75 -16.31 -8.87
N VAL A 72 -9.24 -16.91 -9.96
CA VAL A 72 -9.94 -18.20 -9.93
C VAL A 72 -9.02 -19.31 -10.41
N TYR A 73 -8.73 -20.29 -9.55
CA TYR A 73 -7.87 -21.42 -9.92
C TYR A 73 -8.46 -22.21 -11.11
N PRO A 74 -7.69 -22.48 -12.18
CA PRO A 74 -8.16 -23.18 -13.37
C PRO A 74 -8.16 -24.71 -13.17
N LYS A 75 -9.08 -25.23 -12.36
CA LYS A 75 -9.24 -26.67 -12.13
C LYS A 75 -9.79 -27.37 -13.39
N LYS A 76 -9.15 -28.46 -13.82
CA LYS A 76 -9.67 -29.36 -14.87
C LYS A 76 -10.97 -30.03 -14.40
N ASN A 77 -11.92 -30.23 -15.30
CA ASN A 77 -13.21 -30.91 -15.06
C ASN A 77 -14.11 -30.24 -14.01
N ARG A 78 -14.06 -28.91 -13.90
CA ARG A 78 -15.02 -28.16 -13.08
C ARG A 78 -16.37 -28.12 -13.79
N THR A 79 -17.44 -28.43 -13.06
CA THR A 79 -18.81 -28.27 -13.58
C THR A 79 -19.18 -26.80 -13.71
N ASP A 80 -20.12 -26.48 -14.62
CA ASP A 80 -20.58 -25.09 -14.79
C ASP A 80 -21.19 -24.51 -13.51
N LYS A 81 -21.87 -25.35 -12.72
CA LYS A 81 -22.43 -24.97 -11.42
C LYS A 81 -21.35 -24.58 -10.41
N GLU A 82 -20.25 -25.33 -10.34
CA GLU A 82 -19.11 -24.99 -9.48
C GLU A 82 -18.42 -23.71 -9.96
N LEU A 83 -18.23 -23.56 -11.28
CA LEU A 83 -17.61 -22.37 -11.85
C LEU A 83 -18.44 -21.11 -11.57
N SER A 84 -19.76 -21.20 -11.71
CA SER A 84 -20.69 -20.11 -11.41
C SER A 84 -20.57 -19.66 -9.95
N LYS A 85 -20.63 -20.59 -8.98
CA LYS A 85 -20.49 -20.26 -7.55
C LYS A 85 -19.14 -19.63 -7.19
N ILE A 86 -18.05 -20.10 -7.80
CA ILE A 86 -16.72 -19.53 -7.55
C ILE A 86 -16.60 -18.11 -8.12
N LYS A 87 -17.17 -17.87 -9.31
CA LYS A 87 -17.25 -16.51 -9.89
C LYS A 87 -18.12 -15.59 -9.05
N GLU A 88 -19.22 -16.10 -8.50
CA GLU A 88 -20.08 -15.36 -7.56
C GLU A 88 -19.29 -14.96 -6.31
N LEU A 89 -18.56 -15.89 -5.68
CA LEU A 89 -17.70 -15.57 -4.53
C LEU A 89 -16.64 -14.52 -4.88
N ALA A 90 -15.97 -14.65 -6.03
CA ALA A 90 -14.99 -13.66 -6.47
C ALA A 90 -15.60 -12.26 -6.64
N ASN A 91 -16.82 -12.19 -7.17
CA ASN A 91 -17.57 -10.94 -7.29
C ASN A 91 -17.98 -10.37 -5.93
N VAL A 92 -18.37 -11.21 -4.96
CA VAL A 92 -18.69 -10.78 -3.59
C VAL A 92 -17.44 -10.21 -2.91
N MET A 93 -16.31 -10.90 -2.98
CA MET A 93 -15.03 -10.44 -2.41
C MET A 93 -14.57 -9.09 -2.99
N ALA A 94 -14.84 -8.84 -4.27
CA ALA A 94 -14.51 -7.59 -4.97
C ALA A 94 -15.71 -6.62 -5.09
N SER A 95 -16.80 -6.87 -4.36
CA SER A 95 -18.01 -6.06 -4.41
C SER A 95 -17.81 -4.74 -3.68
N LYS A 96 -18.59 -3.72 -4.06
CA LYS A 96 -18.56 -2.41 -3.41
C LYS A 96 -18.86 -2.55 -1.91
N ASP A 97 -19.94 -3.23 -1.56
CA ASP A 97 -20.45 -3.30 -0.19
C ASP A 97 -19.47 -4.04 0.72
N TYR A 98 -18.92 -5.16 0.25
CA TYR A 98 -17.89 -5.90 1.01
C TYR A 98 -16.64 -5.03 1.21
N MET A 99 -16.12 -4.43 0.13
CA MET A 99 -14.92 -3.59 0.22
C MET A 99 -15.11 -2.37 1.13
N VAL A 100 -16.28 -1.71 1.09
CA VAL A 100 -16.60 -0.62 2.02
C VAL A 100 -16.61 -1.13 3.47
N SER A 101 -17.24 -2.28 3.72
CA SER A 101 -17.37 -2.83 5.06
C SER A 101 -16.01 -3.16 5.70
N ILE A 102 -15.08 -3.74 4.95
CA ILE A 102 -13.75 -4.08 5.47
C ILE A 102 -12.85 -2.84 5.60
N SER A 103 -13.03 -1.83 4.74
CA SER A 103 -12.23 -0.60 4.80
C SER A 103 -12.58 0.30 5.98
N ARG A 104 -13.81 0.21 6.49
CA ARG A 104 -14.25 0.94 7.68
C ARG A 104 -13.50 0.44 8.93
N PRO A 105 -13.32 1.31 9.93
CA PRO A 105 -12.78 0.88 11.20
C PRO A 105 -13.64 -0.20 11.85
N VAL A 106 -13.00 -1.21 12.43
CA VAL A 106 -13.69 -2.22 13.25
C VAL A 106 -13.36 -1.97 14.72
N SER A 107 -14.38 -1.60 15.47
CA SER A 107 -14.28 -1.37 16.91
C SER A 107 -13.62 -2.56 17.62
N GLY A 108 -12.56 -2.30 18.40
CA GLY A 108 -11.87 -3.31 19.20
C GLY A 108 -10.81 -4.16 18.49
N LEU A 109 -10.55 -3.95 17.19
CA LEU A 109 -9.52 -4.72 16.46
C LEU A 109 -8.19 -3.98 16.25
N LEU A 110 -8.14 -2.66 16.47
CA LEU A 110 -6.92 -1.87 16.48
C LEU A 110 -6.85 -1.13 17.81
N GLN A 111 -5.74 -1.26 18.53
CA GLN A 111 -5.56 -0.62 19.85
C GLN A 111 -5.54 0.91 19.69
N GLY A 112 -6.54 1.59 20.26
CA GLY A 112 -6.67 3.04 20.28
C GLY A 112 -8.12 3.47 20.50
N SER A 113 -8.35 4.66 21.08
CA SER A 113 -9.69 5.20 21.35
C SER A 113 -10.48 5.56 20.08
N GLU A 114 -9.80 5.61 18.93
CA GLU A 114 -10.38 5.94 17.64
C GLU A 114 -9.73 5.03 16.59
N SER A 115 -10.41 3.96 16.21
CA SER A 115 -9.94 3.13 15.10
C SER A 115 -10.08 3.92 13.81
N ASN A 116 -8.98 4.07 13.07
CA ASN A 116 -9.00 4.63 11.71
C ASN A 116 -9.48 3.59 10.69
N PRO A 117 -9.97 4.03 9.51
CA PRO A 117 -10.09 3.19 8.34
C PRO A 117 -8.76 2.54 7.97
N GLN A 118 -8.80 1.41 7.27
CA GLN A 118 -7.56 0.74 6.81
C GLN A 118 -6.73 1.58 5.83
N TYR A 119 -7.35 2.57 5.18
CA TYR A 119 -6.75 3.43 4.15
C TYR A 119 -6.03 2.68 3.01
N LEU A 120 -6.39 1.42 2.78
CA LEU A 120 -6.08 0.70 1.54
C LEU A 120 -6.77 1.40 0.36
N MET A 121 -6.08 1.50 -0.77
CA MET A 121 -6.61 2.14 -1.96
C MET A 121 -7.60 1.22 -2.70
N PRO A 122 -8.91 1.55 -2.75
CA PRO A 122 -9.87 0.72 -3.46
C PRO A 122 -9.74 0.87 -4.98
N VAL A 123 -10.19 -0.14 -5.73
CA VAL A 123 -10.11 -0.13 -7.20
C VAL A 123 -11.34 0.53 -7.86
N ARG A 124 -12.51 0.52 -7.20
CA ARG A 124 -13.76 1.07 -7.77
C ARG A 124 -14.00 2.51 -7.32
N LYS A 125 -14.28 3.41 -8.27
CA LYS A 125 -14.68 4.80 -8.01
C LYS A 125 -15.83 4.93 -7.02
N SER A 126 -16.79 3.99 -7.06
CA SER A 126 -17.94 3.97 -6.16
C SER A 126 -17.57 3.73 -4.70
N ILE A 127 -16.47 3.04 -4.43
CA ILE A 127 -15.99 2.78 -3.06
C ILE A 127 -15.34 4.05 -2.51
N PHE A 128 -14.50 4.73 -3.30
CA PHE A 128 -13.96 6.04 -2.93
C PHE A 128 -15.07 7.05 -2.62
N ALA A 129 -16.10 7.12 -3.47
CA ALA A 129 -17.20 8.05 -3.30
C ALA A 129 -18.07 7.76 -2.06
N GLU A 130 -18.10 6.52 -1.57
CA GLU A 130 -18.80 6.16 -0.33
C GLU A 130 -17.94 6.44 0.89
N LEU A 131 -16.72 5.89 0.94
CA LEU A 131 -15.81 6.09 2.07
C LEU A 131 -15.40 7.56 2.22
N GLY A 132 -15.26 8.30 1.13
CA GLY A 132 -14.88 9.71 1.12
C GLY A 132 -15.91 10.67 1.73
N ARG A 133 -17.16 10.22 1.98
CA ARG A 133 -18.16 11.02 2.71
C ARG A 133 -17.89 11.06 4.21
N GLU A 134 -17.38 9.95 4.74
CA GLU A 134 -17.07 9.78 6.16
C GLU A 134 -15.59 10.09 6.46
N TYR A 135 -14.70 9.74 5.52
CA TYR A 135 -13.25 9.80 5.70
C TYR A 135 -12.59 10.55 4.53
N PRO A 136 -12.41 11.89 4.63
CA PRO A 136 -11.97 12.75 3.52
C PRO A 136 -10.64 12.36 2.86
N ILE A 137 -9.79 11.60 3.55
CA ILE A 137 -8.55 11.04 2.99
C ILE A 137 -8.83 10.19 1.74
N TYR A 138 -9.96 9.47 1.64
CA TYR A 138 -10.32 8.73 0.43
C TYR A 138 -10.59 9.63 -0.78
N ASN A 139 -11.05 10.87 -0.57
CA ASN A 139 -11.16 11.83 -1.67
C ASN A 139 -9.77 12.25 -2.17
N LYS A 140 -8.82 12.49 -1.25
CA LYS A 140 -7.42 12.79 -1.61
C LYS A 140 -6.79 11.62 -2.38
N MET A 141 -6.98 10.38 -1.93
CA MET A 141 -6.52 9.17 -2.65
C MET A 141 -7.17 9.03 -4.03
N LYS A 142 -8.48 9.29 -4.16
CA LYS A 142 -9.19 9.28 -5.44
C LYS A 142 -8.56 10.26 -6.44
N MET A 143 -8.23 11.47 -5.99
CA MET A 143 -7.57 12.46 -6.85
C MET A 143 -6.19 11.99 -7.32
N ILE A 144 -5.42 11.27 -6.49
CA ILE A 144 -4.13 10.70 -6.92
C ILE A 144 -4.33 9.72 -8.09
N VAL A 145 -5.32 8.84 -8.00
CA VAL A 145 -5.60 7.87 -9.06
C VAL A 145 -6.15 8.56 -10.30
N GLU A 146 -7.07 9.52 -10.15
CA GLU A 146 -7.70 10.23 -11.28
C GLU A 146 -6.76 11.21 -12.00
N ASN A 147 -5.79 11.78 -11.28
CA ASN A 147 -4.81 12.71 -11.84
C ASN A 147 -3.50 12.01 -12.26
N SER A 148 -3.40 10.70 -12.04
CA SER A 148 -2.32 9.90 -12.61
C SER A 148 -2.83 9.15 -13.84
N SER A 149 -1.90 8.72 -14.69
CA SER A 149 -2.15 7.65 -15.66
C SER A 149 -1.74 6.33 -14.98
N PRO A 150 -2.58 5.73 -14.12
CA PRO A 150 -2.18 4.57 -13.33
C PRO A 150 -1.98 3.36 -14.23
N VAL A 151 -0.87 2.67 -14.02
CA VAL A 151 -0.60 1.37 -14.65
C VAL A 151 -0.31 0.35 -13.57
N LEU A 152 -0.85 -0.86 -13.74
CA LEU A 152 -0.60 -1.96 -12.84
C LEU A 152 0.89 -2.37 -12.93
N PHE A 153 1.56 -2.43 -11.78
CA PHE A 153 2.86 -3.05 -11.70
C PHE A 153 2.73 -4.56 -11.94
N THR A 154 3.28 -5.03 -13.06
CA THR A 154 3.26 -6.45 -13.43
C THR A 154 4.67 -6.95 -13.67
N LEU A 155 4.91 -8.21 -13.27
CA LEU A 155 6.07 -8.98 -13.69
C LEU A 155 5.61 -10.08 -14.64
N ASN A 156 6.47 -10.44 -15.60
CA ASN A 156 6.20 -11.57 -16.48
C ASN A 156 6.42 -12.91 -15.76
N ALA A 157 6.24 -14.02 -16.48
CA ALA A 157 6.38 -15.37 -15.94
C ALA A 157 7.77 -15.66 -15.34
N GLN A 158 8.79 -14.89 -15.71
CA GLN A 158 10.16 -15.01 -15.20
C GLN A 158 10.42 -14.15 -13.97
N GLY A 159 9.45 -13.35 -13.51
CA GLY A 159 9.59 -12.40 -12.40
C GLY A 159 10.17 -13.03 -11.13
N LYS A 160 9.67 -14.20 -10.73
CA LYS A 160 10.17 -14.92 -9.54
C LYS A 160 11.64 -15.32 -9.71
N THR A 161 12.00 -15.87 -10.87
CA THR A 161 13.38 -16.26 -11.17
C THR A 161 14.31 -15.05 -11.18
N TRP A 162 13.86 -13.95 -11.79
CA TRP A 162 14.63 -12.70 -11.85
C TRP A 162 14.85 -12.09 -10.47
N ILE A 163 13.80 -12.00 -9.63
CA ILE A 163 13.91 -11.51 -8.25
C ILE A 163 14.93 -12.34 -7.47
N ASN A 164 14.80 -13.66 -7.51
CA ASN A 164 15.72 -14.55 -6.79
C ASN A 164 17.18 -14.39 -7.24
N LYS A 165 17.40 -14.09 -8.53
CA LYS A 165 18.73 -13.86 -9.08
C LYS A 165 19.30 -12.50 -8.68
N ILE A 166 18.51 -11.43 -8.79
CA ILE A 166 19.01 -10.05 -8.61
C ILE A 166 19.06 -9.61 -7.15
N HIS A 167 18.24 -10.21 -6.29
CA HIS A 167 18.12 -9.84 -4.88
C HIS A 167 19.46 -9.78 -4.12
N PRO A 168 20.35 -10.78 -4.16
CA PRO A 168 21.64 -10.70 -3.45
C PRO A 168 22.53 -9.56 -3.97
N ASP A 169 22.60 -9.38 -5.28
CA ASP A 169 23.42 -8.33 -5.91
C ASP A 169 22.90 -6.94 -5.55
N LEU A 170 21.58 -6.77 -5.58
CA LEU A 170 20.92 -5.51 -5.21
C LEU A 170 21.12 -5.18 -3.73
N LEU A 171 20.95 -6.15 -2.83
CA LEU A 171 21.20 -5.94 -1.41
C LEU A 171 22.65 -5.55 -1.13
N SER A 172 23.61 -6.22 -1.79
CA SER A 172 25.03 -5.88 -1.68
C SER A 172 25.30 -4.45 -2.15
N ALA A 173 24.76 -4.08 -3.32
CA ALA A 173 24.90 -2.74 -3.87
C ALA A 173 24.32 -1.66 -2.94
N ILE A 174 23.10 -1.84 -2.45
CA ILE A 174 22.45 -0.89 -1.52
C ILE A 174 23.24 -0.79 -0.21
N ARG A 175 23.71 -1.91 0.35
CA ARG A 175 24.47 -1.91 1.59
C ARG A 175 25.79 -1.13 1.45
N ASN A 176 26.44 -1.22 0.30
CA ASN A 176 27.67 -0.48 0.02
C ASN A 176 27.38 1.03 -0.13
N ASP A 177 26.29 1.39 -0.82
CA ASP A 177 25.90 2.78 -1.09
C ASP A 177 25.40 3.52 0.16
N PHE A 178 24.73 2.81 1.08
CA PHE A 178 24.25 3.32 2.37
C PHE A 178 25.04 2.76 3.56
N SER A 179 26.32 2.50 3.35
CA SER A 179 27.22 2.11 4.42
C SER A 179 27.30 3.25 5.44
N CYS A 180 27.14 2.95 6.73
CA CYS A 180 27.53 3.92 7.75
C CYS A 180 29.04 4.11 7.60
N GLU A 181 29.49 5.25 7.07
CA GLU A 181 30.83 5.72 7.42
C GLU A 181 30.80 6.03 8.91
N ILE A 182 31.26 5.08 9.72
CA ILE A 182 31.81 5.43 11.03
C ILE A 182 33.13 6.09 10.70
N LEU A 183 33.11 7.40 10.44
CA LEU A 183 34.34 8.19 10.43
C LEU A 183 35.02 7.99 11.81
N PRO A 184 36.32 7.66 11.84
CA PRO A 184 37.06 7.45 13.08
C PRO A 184 37.08 8.69 13.97
#